data_AF-A0A964ZDG6-F1
#
_entry.id   AF-A0A964ZDG6-F1
#
_cell.length_a   1.000
_cell.length_b   1.000
_cell.length_c   1.000
_cell.angle_alpha   90.00
_cell.angle_beta   90.00
_cell.angle_gamma   90.00
#
_symmetry.space_group_name_H-M   'P 1'
#
loop_
_entity.id
_entity.type
_entity.pdbx_description
1 polymer ?
#
loop_
_entity_poly.entity_id
_entity_poly.type
_entity_poly.pdbx_seq_one_letter_code
_entity_poly.pdbx_strand_id
1 'polypeptide(L)'
;MHNGVALLLQKKPIDIDVTLLPDMDDCRYLEARMDTGIVYITVYVYQGQKIGSAKFIYKLRFLAALLTRLQDLLSQNLHVVLLGDLNLTPTDQDTFNPNSKEWLTGCMNTPEERGWFQSVLTLGYQDAFRVLHPDVRRYTWWRSFKQNWSFLKG
;
A
#
# COMPACT_ATOMS: atom_id res chain seq x y z
N MET A 1 13.73 11.87 10.76
CA MET A 1 12.63 10.89 10.56
C MET A 1 11.34 11.66 10.37
N HIS A 2 10.66 11.52 9.23
CA HIS A 2 9.42 12.29 8.92
C HIS A 2 8.23 11.38 8.56
N ASN A 3 8.22 10.13 9.04
CA ASN A 3 7.15 9.16 8.81
C ASN A 3 6.71 8.55 10.14
N GLY A 4 5.61 7.82 10.12
CA GLY A 4 5.10 7.09 11.28
C GLY A 4 3.81 6.39 10.91
N VAL A 5 3.61 5.22 11.50
CA VAL A 5 2.35 4.47 11.44
C VAL A 5 1.90 4.15 12.85
N ALA A 6 0.60 4.00 13.05
CA ALA A 6 0.03 3.65 14.33
C ALA A 6 -1.21 2.77 14.14
N LEU A 7 -1.42 1.85 15.07
CA LEU A 7 -2.65 1.07 15.19
C LEU A 7 -3.33 1.45 16.51
N LEU A 8 -4.61 1.82 16.42
CA LEU A 8 -5.46 2.00 17.59
C LEU A 8 -6.37 0.78 17.71
N LEU A 9 -6.12 -0.05 18.72
CA LEU A 9 -6.82 -1.31 18.95
C LEU A 9 -7.56 -1.28 20.29
N GLN A 10 -8.79 -1.79 20.33
CA GLN A 10 -9.56 -1.89 21.58
C GLN A 10 -8.97 -2.91 22.56
N LYS A 11 -8.38 -3.99 22.03
CA LYS A 11 -7.73 -5.03 22.80
C LYS A 11 -6.21 -4.95 22.60
N LYS A 12 -5.46 -5.29 23.63
CA LYS A 12 -4.01 -5.37 23.56
C LYS A 12 -3.59 -6.55 22.68
N PRO A 13 -2.69 -6.36 21.69
CA PRO A 13 -2.12 -7.47 20.94
C PRO A 13 -1.23 -8.35 21.81
N ILE A 14 -1.09 -9.62 21.43
CA ILE A 14 -0.19 -10.56 22.09
C ILE A 14 1.26 -10.41 21.62
N ASP A 15 1.45 -9.85 20.42
CA ASP A 15 2.77 -9.59 19.85
C ASP A 15 2.72 -8.38 18.92
N ILE A 16 3.82 -7.63 18.86
CA ILE A 16 3.99 -6.43 18.03
C ILE A 16 5.35 -6.50 17.34
N ASP A 17 5.35 -6.29 16.02
CA ASP A 17 6.57 -6.16 15.24
C ASP A 17 6.53 -4.88 14.40
N VAL A 18 7.65 -4.17 14.36
CA VAL A 18 7.85 -2.94 13.56
C VAL A 18 8.95 -3.11 12.51
N THR A 19 9.54 -4.30 12.41
CA THR A 19 10.69 -4.58 11.58
C THR A 19 10.30 -5.42 10.37
N LEU A 20 9.98 -4.76 9.25
CA LEU A 20 9.75 -5.49 7.99
C LEU A 20 11.06 -5.93 7.32
N LEU A 21 12.08 -5.10 7.40
CA LEU A 21 13.43 -5.38 6.90
C LEU A 21 14.44 -4.96 7.97
N PRO A 22 15.45 -5.81 8.28
CA PRO A 22 16.42 -5.50 9.33
C PRO A 22 17.24 -4.22 9.08
N ASP A 23 17.42 -3.85 7.80
CA ASP A 23 18.17 -2.67 7.37
C ASP A 23 17.28 -1.43 7.14
N MET A 24 15.98 -1.52 7.41
CA MET A 24 15.05 -0.40 7.28
C MET A 24 14.87 0.35 8.60
N ASP A 25 15.53 1.49 8.73
CA ASP A 25 15.33 2.44 9.84
C ASP A 25 14.17 3.43 9.56
N ASP A 26 13.07 2.95 8.95
CA ASP A 26 11.90 3.79 8.62
C ASP A 26 10.62 3.28 9.28
N CYS A 27 9.91 4.17 9.98
CA CYS A 27 8.69 3.92 10.73
C CYS A 27 7.45 3.77 9.80
N ARG A 28 7.51 2.83 8.86
CA ARG A 28 6.51 2.60 7.79
C ARG A 28 5.78 1.27 7.87
N TYR A 29 6.13 0.42 8.84
CA TYR A 29 5.54 -0.88 9.07
C TYR A 29 5.21 -1.05 10.54
N LEU A 30 4.03 -1.58 10.83
CA LEU A 30 3.63 -2.02 12.16
C LEU A 30 2.66 -3.18 12.01
N GLU A 31 2.99 -4.29 12.65
CA GLU A 31 2.19 -5.49 12.75
C GLU A 31 1.78 -5.70 14.21
N ALA A 32 0.52 -6.04 14.42
CA ALA A 32 -0.03 -6.39 15.72
C ALA A 32 -0.80 -7.71 15.61
N ARG A 33 -0.32 -8.74 16.32
CA ARG A 33 -0.95 -10.06 16.37
C ARG A 33 -1.92 -10.13 17.54
N MET A 34 -3.14 -10.59 17.26
CA MET A 34 -4.17 -10.82 18.27
C MET A 34 -4.19 -12.28 18.72
N ASP A 35 -4.69 -12.50 19.93
CA ASP A 35 -4.97 -13.84 20.48
C ASP A 35 -5.99 -14.64 19.64
N THR A 36 -6.88 -13.94 18.94
CA THR A 36 -7.84 -14.51 17.97
C THR A 36 -7.20 -15.14 16.73
N GLY A 37 -5.89 -14.96 16.49
CA GLY A 37 -5.21 -15.40 15.27
C GLY A 37 -5.28 -14.40 14.10
N ILE A 38 -5.91 -13.23 14.31
CA ILE A 38 -5.88 -12.12 13.36
C ILE A 38 -4.59 -11.31 13.55
N VAL A 39 -3.96 -10.94 12.45
CA VAL A 39 -2.80 -10.07 12.38
C VAL A 39 -3.18 -8.80 11.63
N TYR A 40 -3.10 -7.66 12.31
CA TYR A 40 -3.31 -6.35 11.70
C TYR A 40 -1.96 -5.77 11.28
N ILE A 41 -1.82 -5.43 10.01
CA ILE A 41 -0.62 -4.80 9.47
C ILE A 41 -1.01 -3.44 8.91
N THR A 42 -0.40 -2.37 9.41
CA THR A 42 -0.49 -1.05 8.80
C THR A 42 0.83 -0.66 8.13
N VAL A 43 0.73 -0.11 6.92
CA VAL A 43 1.90 0.37 6.17
C VAL A 43 1.74 1.80 5.66
N TYR A 44 2.87 2.47 5.47
CA TYR A 44 2.97 3.69 4.67
C TYR A 44 4.08 3.49 3.62
N VAL A 45 3.73 2.97 2.46
CA VAL A 45 4.69 2.61 1.40
C VAL A 45 5.29 3.89 0.79
N TYR A 46 6.53 3.80 0.31
CA TYR A 46 7.18 4.91 -0.38
C TYR A 46 6.39 5.33 -1.64
N GLN A 47 6.25 6.63 -1.86
CA GLN A 47 5.63 7.14 -3.09
C GLN A 47 6.51 6.91 -4.34
N GLY A 48 7.82 6.68 -4.20
CA GLY A 48 8.72 6.33 -5.30
C GLY A 48 9.27 7.51 -6.11
N GLN A 49 8.58 8.65 -6.13
CA GLN A 49 8.92 9.94 -6.78
C GLN A 49 9.13 9.88 -8.29
N LYS A 50 10.11 9.11 -8.75
CA LYS A 50 10.49 8.96 -10.15
C LYS A 50 10.94 7.52 -10.42
N ILE A 51 10.45 6.96 -11.53
CA ILE A 51 10.83 5.62 -12.00
C ILE A 51 12.35 5.53 -12.16
N GLY A 52 12.94 4.44 -11.66
CA GLY A 52 14.39 4.20 -11.67
C GLY A 52 15.20 4.98 -10.65
N SER A 53 14.59 5.87 -9.85
CA SER A 53 15.30 6.54 -8.76
C SER A 53 15.60 5.60 -7.60
N ALA A 54 16.56 5.97 -6.74
CA ALA A 54 16.85 5.22 -5.52
C ALA A 54 15.60 5.02 -4.63
N LYS A 55 14.70 6.02 -4.58
CA LYS A 55 13.45 5.92 -3.82
C LYS A 55 12.46 4.93 -4.43
N PHE A 56 12.41 4.84 -5.75
CA PHE A 56 11.59 3.85 -6.44
C PHE A 56 12.15 2.43 -6.24
N ILE A 57 13.46 2.25 -6.35
CA ILE A 57 14.11 0.97 -6.05
C ILE A 57 13.81 0.55 -4.60
N TYR A 58 13.88 1.50 -3.67
CA TYR A 58 13.55 1.24 -2.27
C TYR A 58 12.07 0.89 -2.06
N LYS A 59 11.15 1.55 -2.77
CA LYS A 59 9.73 1.18 -2.80
C LYS A 59 9.56 -0.28 -3.22
N LEU A 60 10.20 -0.72 -4.31
CA LEU A 60 10.08 -2.09 -4.79
C LEU A 60 10.68 -3.10 -3.80
N ARG A 61 11.80 -2.78 -3.15
CA ARG A 61 12.36 -3.62 -2.06
C ARG A 61 11.39 -3.75 -0.88
N PHE A 62 10.77 -2.65 -0.46
CA PHE A 62 9.77 -2.65 0.60
C PHE A 62 8.57 -3.54 0.23
N LEU A 63 8.03 -3.39 -0.99
CA LEU A 63 6.93 -4.19 -1.49
C LEU A 63 7.29 -5.68 -1.56
N ALA A 64 8.48 -6.02 -2.06
CA ALA A 64 8.95 -7.40 -2.09
C ALA A 64 9.02 -8.03 -0.69
N ALA A 65 9.59 -7.31 0.28
CA ALA A 65 9.65 -7.76 1.67
C ALA A 65 8.25 -7.94 2.28
N LEU A 66 7.34 -7.01 1.99
CA LEU A 66 5.94 -7.10 2.43
C LEU A 66 5.25 -8.34 1.85
N LEU A 67 5.46 -8.65 0.56
CA LEU A 67 4.90 -9.84 -0.08
C LEU A 67 5.39 -11.12 0.60
N THR A 68 6.70 -11.23 0.85
CA THR A 68 7.28 -12.36 1.59
C THR A 68 6.65 -12.50 2.96
N ARG A 69 6.52 -11.40 3.72
CA ARG A 69 5.89 -11.43 5.04
C ARG A 69 4.43 -11.89 4.98
N LEU A 70 3.66 -11.40 4.01
CA LEU A 70 2.27 -11.82 3.81
C LEU A 70 2.16 -13.31 3.49
N GLN A 71 3.09 -13.86 2.70
CA GLN A 71 3.16 -15.28 2.39
C GLN A 71 3.51 -16.12 3.65
N ASP A 72 4.47 -15.67 4.44
CA ASP A 72 4.87 -16.35 5.68
C ASP A 72 3.73 -16.41 6.69
N LEU A 73 2.96 -15.33 6.84
CA LEU A 73 1.79 -15.29 7.73
C LEU A 73 0.68 -16.24 7.27
N LEU A 74 0.42 -16.31 5.96
CA LEU A 74 -0.53 -17.29 5.41
C LEU A 74 -0.07 -18.73 5.66
N SER A 75 1.23 -19.01 5.52
CA SER A 75 1.76 -20.37 5.78
C SER A 75 1.60 -20.81 7.25
N GLN A 76 1.47 -19.85 8.16
CA GLN A 76 1.18 -20.08 9.58
C GLN A 76 -0.33 -20.20 9.87
N ASN A 77 -1.18 -20.24 8.84
CA ASN A 77 -2.65 -20.21 8.94
C ASN A 77 -3.19 -19.00 9.72
N LEU A 78 -2.52 -17.85 9.63
CA LEU A 78 -2.99 -16.61 10.26
C LEU A 78 -3.90 -15.83 9.31
N HIS A 79 -4.90 -15.16 9.87
CA HIS A 79 -5.76 -14.24 9.13
C HIS A 79 -5.14 -12.86 9.17
N VAL A 80 -4.85 -12.29 8.00
CA VAL A 80 -4.13 -11.03 7.91
C VAL A 80 -5.03 -9.93 7.36
N VAL A 81 -5.03 -8.78 8.03
CA VAL A 81 -5.65 -7.55 7.56
C VAL A 81 -4.53 -6.55 7.27
N LEU A 82 -4.21 -6.38 5.98
CA LEU A 82 -3.30 -5.33 5.53
C LEU A 82 -4.08 -4.04 5.26
N LEU A 83 -3.66 -2.96 5.90
CA LEU A 83 -4.23 -1.63 5.75
C LEU A 83 -3.14 -0.55 5.65
N GLY A 84 -3.55 0.67 5.33
CA GLY A 84 -2.66 1.82 5.22
C GLY A 84 -2.55 2.38 3.81
N ASP A 85 -1.54 3.22 3.59
CA ASP A 85 -1.31 3.87 2.30
C ASP A 85 -0.24 3.12 1.52
N LEU A 86 -0.69 2.38 0.50
CA LEU A 86 0.17 1.63 -0.40
C LEU A 86 0.88 2.51 -1.43
N ASN A 87 0.47 3.76 -1.63
CA ASN A 87 0.94 4.59 -2.75
C ASN A 87 0.87 3.84 -4.09
N LEU A 88 -0.18 3.06 -4.29
CA LEU A 88 -0.40 2.19 -5.44
C LEU A 88 -1.81 2.37 -5.98
N THR A 89 -1.99 2.02 -7.24
CA THR A 89 -3.26 2.12 -7.95
C THR A 89 -3.42 0.87 -8.83
N PRO A 90 -4.14 -0.14 -8.31
CA PRO A 90 -4.19 -1.48 -8.90
C PRO A 90 -4.66 -1.49 -10.37
N THR A 91 -5.68 -0.69 -10.68
CA THR A 91 -6.31 -0.67 -12.00
C THR A 91 -6.54 0.75 -12.48
N ASP A 92 -6.91 0.91 -13.76
CA ASP A 92 -7.27 2.22 -14.32
C ASP A 92 -8.60 2.75 -13.75
N GLN A 93 -9.41 1.92 -13.09
CA GLN A 93 -10.64 2.37 -12.41
C GLN A 93 -10.33 3.12 -11.12
N ASP A 94 -9.13 2.93 -10.56
CA ASP A 94 -8.69 3.51 -9.30
C ASP A 94 -8.05 4.91 -9.49
N THR A 95 -8.05 5.43 -10.71
CA THR A 95 -7.61 6.80 -11.04
C THR A 95 -8.69 7.59 -11.78
N PHE A 96 -8.67 8.91 -11.62
CA PHE A 96 -9.63 9.79 -12.31
C PHE A 96 -9.33 9.92 -13.80
N ASN A 97 -8.05 10.00 -14.19
CA ASN A 97 -7.63 10.17 -15.57
C ASN A 97 -6.44 9.25 -15.93
N PRO A 98 -6.72 7.99 -16.33
CA PRO A 98 -5.69 6.99 -16.64
C PRO A 98 -4.88 7.30 -17.91
N ASN A 99 -5.28 8.29 -18.70
CA ASN A 99 -4.59 8.68 -19.93
C ASN A 99 -3.77 9.97 -19.76
N SER A 100 -3.75 10.56 -18.57
CA SER A 100 -2.93 11.76 -18.33
C SER A 100 -1.44 11.44 -18.41
N LYS A 101 -0.64 12.40 -18.87
CA LYS A 101 0.82 12.22 -18.97
C LYS A 101 1.44 11.98 -17.60
N GLU A 102 0.96 12.69 -16.58
CA GLU A 102 1.36 12.54 -15.19
C GLU A 102 1.09 11.12 -14.68
N TRP A 103 -0.04 10.53 -15.09
CA TRP A 103 -0.37 9.15 -14.77
C TRP A 103 0.58 8.17 -15.43
N LEU A 104 0.74 8.26 -16.75
CA LEU A 104 1.55 7.31 -17.52
C LEU A 104 3.04 7.34 -17.17
N THR A 105 3.51 8.42 -16.53
CA THR A 105 4.91 8.59 -16.12
C THR A 105 5.11 8.56 -14.61
N GLY A 106 4.05 8.29 -13.84
CA GLY A 106 4.03 8.31 -12.39
C GLY A 106 4.59 7.05 -11.71
N CYS A 107 4.66 7.10 -10.38
CA CYS A 107 5.13 6.00 -9.51
C CYS A 107 4.00 5.47 -8.60
N MET A 108 2.86 5.12 -9.19
CA MET A 108 1.76 4.45 -8.47
C MET A 108 1.03 3.39 -9.32
N ASN A 109 1.43 3.19 -10.57
CA ASN A 109 0.73 2.43 -11.58
C ASN A 109 1.71 1.71 -12.53
N THR A 110 2.99 1.59 -12.16
CA THR A 110 3.96 0.89 -13.00
C THR A 110 3.63 -0.62 -13.07
N PRO A 111 4.17 -1.34 -14.07
CA PRO A 111 4.00 -2.79 -14.17
C PRO A 111 4.47 -3.54 -12.92
N GLU A 112 5.57 -3.12 -12.29
CA GLU A 112 6.11 -3.74 -11.07
C GLU A 112 5.17 -3.52 -9.87
N GLU A 113 4.64 -2.31 -9.76
CA GLU A 113 3.71 -1.87 -8.73
C GLU A 113 2.36 -2.62 -8.79
N ARG A 114 1.77 -2.69 -9.98
CA ARG A 114 0.55 -3.46 -10.23
C ARG A 114 0.79 -4.96 -10.15
N GLY A 115 1.95 -5.43 -10.60
CA GLY A 115 2.37 -6.83 -10.51
C GLY A 115 2.49 -7.30 -9.07
N TRP A 116 3.02 -6.47 -8.17
CA TRP A 116 3.03 -6.75 -6.74
C TRP A 116 1.61 -6.91 -6.19
N PHE A 117 0.70 -5.98 -6.50
CA PHE A 117 -0.68 -6.06 -6.01
C PHE A 117 -1.38 -7.33 -6.53
N GLN A 118 -1.18 -7.68 -7.80
CA GLN A 118 -1.70 -8.93 -8.38
C GLN A 118 -1.10 -10.17 -7.72
N SER A 119 0.17 -10.12 -7.32
CA SER A 119 0.82 -11.22 -6.60
C SER A 119 0.20 -11.42 -5.22
N VAL A 120 -0.12 -10.34 -4.51
CA VAL A 120 -0.88 -10.39 -3.23
C VAL A 120 -2.24 -11.06 -3.44
N LEU A 121 -2.99 -10.68 -4.47
CA LEU A 121 -4.27 -11.33 -4.78
C LEU A 121 -4.11 -12.81 -5.12
N THR A 122 -3.08 -13.16 -5.90
CA THR A 122 -2.78 -14.55 -6.29
C THR A 122 -2.42 -15.43 -5.09
N LEU A 123 -1.81 -14.86 -4.04
CA LEU A 123 -1.57 -15.57 -2.78
C LEU A 123 -2.87 -15.97 -2.04
N GLY A 124 -4.02 -15.39 -2.41
CA GLY A 124 -5.32 -15.65 -1.79
C GLY A 124 -5.87 -14.49 -0.95
N TYR A 125 -5.15 -13.37 -0.89
CA TYR A 125 -5.69 -12.14 -0.31
C TYR A 125 -6.77 -11.54 -1.22
N GLN A 126 -7.63 -10.72 -0.62
CA GLN A 126 -8.70 -10.04 -1.34
C GLN A 126 -8.65 -8.54 -1.08
N ASP A 127 -8.90 -7.75 -2.13
CA ASP A 127 -9.20 -6.33 -1.98
C ASP A 127 -10.62 -6.17 -1.45
N ALA A 128 -10.73 -5.86 -0.16
CA ALA A 128 -12.02 -5.73 0.53
C ALA A 128 -12.93 -4.67 -0.12
N PHE A 129 -12.38 -3.58 -0.66
CA PHE A 129 -13.19 -2.56 -1.32
C PHE A 129 -13.77 -3.10 -2.62
N ARG A 130 -12.96 -3.78 -3.44
CA ARG A 130 -13.42 -4.34 -4.72
C ARG A 130 -14.38 -5.51 -4.55
N VAL A 131 -14.24 -6.31 -3.49
CA VAL A 131 -15.22 -7.36 -3.14
C VAL A 131 -16.60 -6.77 -2.87
N LEU A 132 -16.68 -5.65 -2.14
CA LEU A 132 -17.95 -5.00 -1.78
C LEU A 132 -18.49 -4.07 -2.87
N HIS A 133 -17.60 -3.51 -3.70
CA HIS A 133 -17.89 -2.46 -4.66
C HIS A 133 -17.15 -2.70 -5.99
N PRO A 134 -17.47 -3.78 -6.73
CA PRO A 134 -16.71 -4.20 -7.89
C PRO A 134 -16.59 -3.12 -8.97
N ASP A 135 -17.69 -2.43 -9.27
CA ASP A 135 -17.76 -1.48 -10.39
C ASP A 135 -17.69 0.00 -9.96
N VAL A 136 -17.52 0.27 -8.67
CA VAL A 136 -17.57 1.65 -8.17
C VAL A 136 -16.21 2.32 -8.33
N ARG A 137 -16.17 3.46 -9.01
CA ARG A 137 -14.99 4.34 -9.00
C ARG A 137 -15.01 5.22 -7.76
N ARG A 138 -14.06 5.00 -6.85
CA ARG A 138 -13.78 5.87 -5.71
C ARG A 138 -12.29 6.10 -5.57
N TYR A 139 -11.95 7.23 -4.96
CA TYR A 139 -10.58 7.68 -4.78
C TYR A 139 -10.36 7.98 -3.30
N THR A 140 -9.14 7.78 -2.83
CA THR A 140 -8.74 8.02 -1.43
C THR A 140 -7.70 9.15 -1.31
N TRP A 141 -7.22 9.69 -2.43
CA TRP A 141 -6.22 10.74 -2.48
C TRP A 141 -6.54 11.78 -3.55
N TRP A 142 -6.30 13.06 -3.23
CA TRP A 142 -6.43 14.19 -4.15
C TRP A 142 -5.22 15.10 -4.01
N ARG A 143 -4.71 15.60 -5.13
CA ARG A 143 -3.67 16.62 -5.14
C ARG A 143 -4.23 17.94 -4.56
N SER A 144 -3.51 18.52 -3.61
CA SER A 144 -3.87 19.85 -3.07
C SER A 144 -3.78 20.92 -4.15
N PHE A 145 -4.85 21.71 -4.32
CA PHE A 145 -5.02 22.72 -5.37
C PHE A 145 -4.33 24.07 -5.09
N LYS A 146 -3.39 24.16 -4.14
CA LYS A 146 -2.77 25.45 -3.77
C LYS A 146 -1.92 26.12 -4.86
N GLN A 147 -1.75 25.53 -6.04
CA GLN A 147 -1.08 26.18 -7.19
C GLN A 147 -1.75 25.79 -8.52
N ASN A 148 -2.65 26.65 -8.99
CA ASN A 148 -3.23 26.77 -10.34
C ASN A 148 -4.72 26.43 -10.45
N TRP A 149 -5.55 27.46 -10.43
CA TRP A 149 -6.97 27.45 -10.80
C TRP A 149 -7.21 27.54 -12.32
N SER A 150 -6.18 27.33 -13.14
CA SER A 150 -6.24 27.60 -14.59
C SER A 150 -6.95 26.52 -15.42
N PHE A 151 -7.28 25.35 -14.85
CA PHE A 151 -7.92 24.25 -15.58
C PHE A 151 -9.44 24.14 -15.39
N LEU A 152 -10.07 25.01 -14.57
CA LEU A 152 -11.54 25.06 -14.40
C LEU A 152 -12.23 26.06 -15.35
N LYS A 153 -11.55 26.50 -16.41
CA LYS A 153 -12.15 27.26 -17.52
C LYS A 153 -12.03 26.43 -18.80
N GLY A 154 -13.03 25.60 -19.05
CA GLY A 154 -13.23 24.84 -20.28
C GLY A 154 -14.67 24.37 -20.32
#